data_AF-A0A933IX25-F1
#
_entry.id   AF-A0A933IX25-F1
#
_cell.length_a   1.000
_cell.length_b   1.000
_cell.length_c   1.000
_cell.angle_alpha   90.00
_cell.angle_beta   90.00
_cell.angle_gamma   90.00
#
_symmetry.space_group_name_H-M   'P 1'
#
loop_
_entity.id
_entity.type
_entity.pdbx_description
1 polymer ?
#
loop_
_entity_poly.entity_id
_entity_poly.type
_entity_poly.pdbx_seq_one_letter_code
_entity_poly.pdbx_strand_id
1 'polypeptide(L)'
;MSIVSRLAEFISANLFAILAVVVIVAAAIGYALFFSNSIGPALQARSNLNTQLEDARRTLAAARQTKEEPIETLRARLANAQATRSAAQGAFFTEPQTAQLVETLYQNANASGVTIIKVEWPITSTRPTLIPITPTRLPPPTLGPTRTTVVPTTPTPVVADVHRVMPLRVQVEGASRQLLDFVARTKETASKGLVVTKLDIAGGEARVATLTMEMALYTLAVTPSAVSPTRPVAVNPTPAPTSLPALPPLIPSPPTRSSTIAAPTQAAQPTLAPGSAKGLVIEIRAGGTVISLPYTSFTAASLLTAINAQGGSATAVDSWDGSNWRTFSGQRGTDYAIQAGRGYVVQASSASSFTAPATVGIPWTSIKIEKGWSLIGLPLCKNGARSCYTAASLAAAINAQGGAVVQVSQLVGGQWTVYGLGESANDFPLFVGQGYFVRATQAGEWTP
;
A
#
# COMPACT_ATOMS: atom_id res chain seq x y z
N MET A 1 -67.27 2.56 -24.83
CA MET A 1 -66.20 2.18 -23.88
C MET A 1 -65.25 3.35 -23.80
N SER A 2 -65.18 4.06 -22.67
CA SER A 2 -64.42 5.32 -22.57
C SER A 2 -62.91 5.04 -22.54
N ILE A 3 -62.11 5.99 -23.01
CA ILE A 3 -60.64 5.92 -22.96
C ILE A 3 -60.15 5.61 -21.55
N VAL A 4 -60.86 6.10 -20.53
CA VAL A 4 -60.59 5.87 -19.10
C VAL A 4 -60.72 4.38 -18.73
N SER A 5 -61.75 3.67 -19.22
CA SER A 5 -61.91 2.24 -18.95
C SER A 5 -60.80 1.37 -19.57
N ARG A 6 -60.32 1.70 -20.78
CA ARG A 6 -59.19 0.99 -21.40
C ARG A 6 -57.87 1.26 -20.68
N LEU A 7 -57.69 2.48 -20.16
CA LEU A 7 -56.52 2.85 -19.39
C LEU A 7 -56.47 2.11 -18.04
N ALA A 8 -57.60 2.01 -17.34
CA ALA A 8 -57.69 1.29 -16.06
C ALA A 8 -57.40 -0.22 -16.22
N GLU A 9 -57.96 -0.85 -17.25
CA GLU A 9 -57.72 -2.27 -17.53
C GLU A 9 -56.26 -2.52 -17.92
N PHE A 10 -55.68 -1.66 -18.78
CA PHE A 10 -54.26 -1.75 -19.14
C PHE A 10 -53.32 -1.55 -17.94
N ILE A 11 -53.62 -0.62 -17.03
CA ILE A 11 -52.84 -0.40 -15.81
C ILE A 11 -52.93 -1.60 -14.88
N SER A 12 -54.10 -2.22 -14.74
CA SER A 12 -54.28 -3.42 -13.90
C SER A 12 -53.53 -4.64 -14.47
N ALA A 13 -53.57 -4.83 -15.79
CA ALA A 13 -52.91 -5.94 -16.47
C ALA A 13 -51.37 -5.82 -16.46
N ASN A 14 -50.85 -4.59 -16.44
CA ASN A 14 -49.42 -4.32 -16.53
C ASN A 14 -48.85 -3.64 -15.28
N LEU A 15 -49.53 -3.76 -14.14
CA LEU A 15 -49.18 -3.04 -12.91
C LEU A 15 -47.70 -3.22 -12.53
N PHE A 16 -47.20 -4.46 -12.60
CA PHE A 16 -45.81 -4.79 -12.27
C PHE A 16 -44.79 -4.17 -13.25
N ALA A 17 -45.09 -4.14 -14.55
CA ALA A 17 -44.21 -3.55 -15.54
C ALA A 17 -44.14 -2.02 -15.39
N ILE A 18 -45.29 -1.39 -15.14
CA ILE A 18 -45.37 0.06 -14.89
C ILE A 18 -44.60 0.41 -13.61
N LEU A 19 -44.76 -0.38 -12.53
CA LEU A 19 -44.06 -0.15 -11.27
C LEU A 19 -42.53 -0.29 -11.42
N ALA A 20 -42.06 -1.26 -12.21
CA ALA A 20 -40.63 -1.42 -12.50
C ALA A 20 -40.05 -0.20 -13.23
N VAL A 21 -40.76 0.33 -14.23
CA VAL A 21 -40.34 1.54 -14.95
C VAL A 21 -40.29 2.75 -14.01
N VAL A 22 -41.30 2.93 -13.16
CA VAL A 22 -41.33 4.03 -12.18
C VAL A 22 -40.15 3.97 -11.21
N VAL A 23 -39.80 2.77 -10.72
CA VAL A 23 -38.64 2.59 -9.83
C VAL A 23 -37.33 2.90 -10.53
N ILE A 24 -37.15 2.49 -11.79
CA ILE A 24 -35.95 2.80 -12.59
C ILE A 24 -35.81 4.31 -12.77
N VAL A 25 -36.89 5.00 -13.13
CA VAL A 25 -36.89 6.46 -13.32
C VAL A 25 -36.58 7.17 -12.00
N ALA A 26 -37.20 6.76 -10.89
CA ALA A 26 -36.93 7.32 -9.57
C ALA A 26 -35.46 7.12 -9.15
N ALA A 27 -34.88 5.95 -9.42
CA ALA A 27 -33.46 5.68 -9.16
C ALA A 27 -32.53 6.56 -10.00
N ALA A 28 -32.85 6.76 -11.29
CA ALA A 28 -32.08 7.62 -12.17
C ALA A 28 -32.10 9.09 -11.71
N ILE A 29 -33.27 9.60 -11.32
CA ILE A 29 -33.41 10.95 -10.76
C ILE A 29 -32.63 11.07 -9.44
N GLY A 30 -32.76 10.09 -8.55
CA GLY A 30 -32.00 10.06 -7.29
C GLY A 30 -30.48 10.07 -7.51
N TYR A 31 -29.99 9.33 -8.51
CA TYR A 31 -28.58 9.32 -8.87
C TYR A 31 -28.11 10.68 -9.42
N ALA A 32 -28.89 11.30 -10.30
CA ALA A 32 -28.58 12.63 -10.84
C ALA A 32 -28.53 13.70 -9.74
N LEU A 33 -29.49 13.68 -8.81
CA LEU A 33 -29.51 14.58 -7.66
C LEU A 33 -28.33 14.33 -6.73
N PHE A 34 -27.99 13.07 -6.44
CA PHE A 34 -26.82 12.73 -5.64
C PHE A 34 -25.51 13.22 -6.28
N PHE A 35 -25.34 13.01 -7.59
CA PHE A 35 -24.15 13.46 -8.30
C PHE A 35 -24.03 14.99 -8.27
N SER A 36 -25.15 15.68 -8.50
CA SER A 36 -25.19 17.15 -8.49
C SER A 36 -24.93 17.73 -7.10
N ASN A 37 -25.46 17.15 -6.02
CA ASN A 37 -25.31 17.70 -4.67
C ASN A 37 -24.04 17.24 -3.94
N SER A 38 -23.59 16.00 -4.15
CA SER A 38 -22.47 15.44 -3.38
C SER A 38 -21.14 15.55 -4.11
N ILE A 39 -21.12 15.28 -5.41
CA ILE A 39 -19.87 15.18 -6.19
C ILE A 39 -19.54 16.53 -6.84
N GLY A 40 -20.55 17.23 -7.37
CA GLY A 40 -20.40 18.55 -7.99
C GLY A 40 -19.61 19.56 -7.14
N PRO A 41 -20.02 19.84 -5.88
CA PRO A 41 -19.33 20.79 -5.03
C PRO A 41 -17.89 20.37 -4.68
N ALA A 42 -17.64 19.07 -4.50
CA ALA A 42 -16.31 18.54 -4.22
C ALA A 42 -15.36 18.71 -5.42
N LEU A 43 -15.87 18.54 -6.65
CA LEU A 43 -15.12 18.79 -7.88
C LEU A 43 -14.87 20.29 -8.11
N GLN A 44 -15.86 21.15 -7.83
CA GLN A 44 -15.70 22.60 -7.92
C GLN A 44 -14.67 23.13 -6.90
N ALA A 45 -14.73 22.66 -5.65
CA ALA A 45 -13.74 23.01 -4.63
C ALA A 45 -12.32 22.68 -5.07
N ARG A 46 -12.13 21.57 -5.80
CA ARG A 46 -10.83 21.17 -6.37
C ARG A 46 -10.38 22.02 -7.54
N SER A 47 -11.28 22.36 -8.47
CA SER A 47 -10.98 23.31 -9.55
C SER A 47 -10.49 24.64 -8.97
N ASN A 48 -11.21 25.15 -7.96
CA ASN A 48 -10.85 26.38 -7.28
C ASN A 48 -9.50 26.29 -6.54
N LEU A 49 -9.19 25.14 -5.93
CA LEU A 49 -7.89 24.91 -5.28
C LEU A 49 -6.73 24.89 -6.27
N ASN A 50 -6.89 24.25 -7.43
CA ASN A 50 -5.85 24.23 -8.46
C ASN A 50 -5.60 25.65 -9.01
N THR A 51 -6.67 26.41 -9.27
CA THR A 51 -6.55 27.82 -9.67
C THR A 51 -5.87 28.66 -8.58
N GLN A 52 -6.26 28.50 -7.32
CA GLN A 52 -5.62 29.21 -6.19
C GLN A 52 -4.15 28.85 -6.00
N LEU A 53 -3.77 27.59 -6.27
CA LEU A 53 -2.38 27.13 -6.14
C LEU A 53 -1.50 27.69 -7.25
N GLU A 54 -2.02 27.74 -8.48
CA GLU A 54 -1.34 28.40 -9.61
C GLU A 54 -1.25 29.92 -9.43
N ASP A 55 -2.31 30.57 -8.94
CA ASP A 55 -2.26 31.99 -8.59
C ASP A 55 -1.31 32.27 -7.44
N ALA A 56 -1.27 31.44 -6.40
CA ALA A 56 -0.32 31.56 -5.30
C ALA A 56 1.13 31.38 -5.78
N ARG A 57 1.38 30.44 -6.72
CA ARG A 57 2.71 30.26 -7.34
C ARG A 57 3.12 31.48 -8.15
N ARG A 58 2.22 32.03 -8.98
CA ARG A 58 2.46 33.26 -9.75
C ARG A 58 2.70 34.45 -8.83
N THR A 59 1.90 34.59 -7.78
CA THR A 59 2.05 35.66 -6.78
C THR A 59 3.39 35.54 -6.05
N LEU A 60 3.79 34.33 -5.63
CA LEU A 60 5.10 34.11 -5.00
C LEU A 60 6.27 34.39 -5.95
N ALA A 61 6.13 34.05 -7.23
CA ALA A 61 7.12 34.39 -8.26
C ALA A 61 7.21 35.91 -8.49
N ALA A 62 6.09 36.62 -8.50
CA ALA A 62 6.03 38.08 -8.60
C ALA A 62 6.53 38.79 -7.33
N ALA A 63 6.18 38.30 -6.14
CA ALA A 63 6.66 38.82 -4.85
C ALA A 63 8.15 38.55 -4.63
N ARG A 64 8.72 37.50 -5.24
CA ARG A 64 10.19 37.34 -5.32
C ARG A 64 10.86 38.42 -6.16
N GLN A 65 10.15 39.01 -7.12
CA GLN A 65 10.64 40.12 -7.95
C GLN A 65 10.35 41.49 -7.34
N THR A 66 9.30 41.60 -6.52
CA THR A 66 8.91 42.81 -5.81
C THR A 66 9.00 42.55 -4.31
N LYS A 67 10.16 42.88 -3.71
CA LYS A 67 10.38 42.89 -2.26
C LYS A 67 9.33 43.76 -1.57
N GLU A 68 8.13 43.27 -1.27
CA GLU A 68 7.19 43.95 -0.35
C GLU A 68 5.89 43.17 -0.02
N GLU A 69 5.77 41.86 -0.27
CA GLU A 69 4.66 41.11 0.34
C GLU A 69 5.05 40.73 1.78
N PRO A 70 4.29 41.16 2.82
CA PRO A 70 4.62 40.85 4.20
C PRO A 70 4.53 39.35 4.44
N ILE A 71 5.59 38.77 5.00
CA ILE A 71 5.76 37.32 5.22
C ILE A 71 4.54 36.65 5.89
N GLU A 72 3.75 37.39 6.66
CA GLU A 72 2.56 36.86 7.33
C GLU A 72 1.39 36.53 6.39
N THR A 73 1.18 37.25 5.30
CA THR A 73 0.11 36.89 4.34
C THR A 73 0.44 35.58 3.60
N LEU A 74 1.72 35.36 3.30
CA LEU A 74 2.20 34.11 2.71
C LEU A 74 2.04 32.93 3.68
N ARG A 75 2.35 33.12 4.98
CA ARG A 75 2.13 32.09 6.01
C ARG A 75 0.66 31.72 6.17
N ALA A 76 -0.23 32.71 6.22
CA ALA A 76 -1.68 32.49 6.34
C ALA A 76 -2.24 31.74 5.12
N ARG A 77 -1.80 32.07 3.90
CA ARG A 77 -2.18 31.35 2.68
C ARG A 77 -1.69 29.90 2.67
N LEU A 78 -0.46 29.66 3.15
CA LEU A 78 0.10 28.30 3.23
C LEU A 78 -0.68 27.44 4.24
N ALA A 79 -1.00 28.01 5.40
CA ALA A 79 -1.79 27.32 6.42
C ALA A 79 -3.20 26.97 5.92
N ASN A 80 -3.88 27.88 5.22
CA ASN A 80 -5.21 27.62 4.66
C ASN A 80 -5.18 26.59 3.52
N ALA A 81 -4.19 26.67 2.62
CA ALA A 81 -3.99 25.67 1.58
C ALA A 81 -3.71 24.27 2.17
N GLN A 82 -2.95 24.21 3.26
CA GLN A 82 -2.65 22.97 3.97
C GLN A 82 -3.89 22.40 4.68
N ALA A 83 -4.66 23.23 5.38
CA ALA A 83 -5.93 22.82 6.00
C ALA A 83 -6.93 22.30 4.96
N THR A 84 -7.04 22.96 3.81
CA THR A 84 -7.95 22.54 2.74
C THR A 84 -7.49 21.24 2.07
N ARG A 85 -6.17 21.06 1.89
CA ARG A 85 -5.60 19.79 1.44
C ARG A 85 -5.92 18.66 2.41
N SER A 86 -5.75 18.87 3.71
CA SER A 86 -6.08 17.87 4.75
C SER A 86 -7.57 17.53 4.79
N ALA A 87 -8.46 18.52 4.61
CA ALA A 87 -9.89 18.29 4.50
C ALA A 87 -10.26 17.47 3.25
N ALA A 88 -9.61 17.73 2.12
CA ALA A 88 -9.80 16.96 0.89
C ALA A 88 -9.21 15.54 0.97
N GLN A 89 -8.16 15.33 1.77
CA GLN A 89 -7.58 14.00 2.00
C GLN A 89 -8.53 13.05 2.74
N GLY A 90 -9.38 13.57 3.62
CA GLY A 90 -10.38 12.79 4.34
C GLY A 90 -11.48 12.16 3.46
N ALA A 91 -11.56 12.53 2.17
CA ALA A 91 -12.50 11.94 1.22
C ALA A 91 -11.97 10.66 0.53
N PHE A 92 -10.70 10.32 0.71
CA PHE A 92 -10.05 9.19 0.04
C PHE A 92 -9.72 8.07 1.01
N PHE A 93 -9.73 6.85 0.50
CA PHE A 93 -9.30 5.69 1.28
C PHE A 93 -7.78 5.67 1.45
N THR A 94 -7.34 5.43 2.69
CA THR A 94 -6.00 4.97 3.03
C THR A 94 -5.92 3.44 2.90
N GLU A 95 -4.71 2.88 2.80
CA GLU A 95 -4.52 1.43 2.70
C GLU A 95 -5.11 0.63 3.87
N PRO A 96 -4.97 1.05 5.15
CA PRO A 96 -5.71 0.42 6.26
C PRO A 96 -7.22 0.45 6.09
N GLN A 97 -7.77 1.55 5.57
CA GLN A 97 -9.21 1.67 5.35
C GLN A 97 -9.68 0.74 4.23
N THR A 98 -8.84 0.47 3.23
CA THR A 98 -9.12 -0.52 2.18
C THR A 98 -9.19 -1.94 2.76
N ALA A 99 -8.31 -2.30 3.70
CA ALA A 99 -8.39 -3.57 4.42
C ALA A 99 -9.67 -3.69 5.25
N GLN A 100 -9.97 -2.63 6.01
CA GLN A 100 -11.17 -2.55 6.83
C GLN A 100 -12.44 -2.62 5.98
N LEU A 101 -12.43 -2.08 4.76
CA LEU A 101 -13.56 -2.19 3.85
C LEU A 101 -13.88 -3.66 3.52
N VAL A 102 -12.87 -4.48 3.23
CA VAL A 102 -13.08 -5.89 2.91
C VAL A 102 -13.70 -6.62 4.11
N GLU A 103 -13.21 -6.35 5.31
CA GLU A 103 -13.79 -6.88 6.55
C GLU A 103 -15.25 -6.44 6.75
N THR A 104 -15.57 -5.16 6.55
CA THR A 104 -16.93 -4.64 6.60
C THR A 104 -17.84 -5.32 5.57
N LEU A 105 -17.34 -5.64 4.37
CA LEU A 105 -18.11 -6.38 3.37
C LEU A 105 -18.47 -7.79 3.86
N TYR A 106 -17.52 -8.51 4.48
CA TYR A 106 -17.82 -9.82 5.08
C TYR A 106 -18.82 -9.73 6.24
N GLN A 107 -18.71 -8.71 7.09
CA GLN A 107 -19.66 -8.48 8.19
C GLN A 107 -21.07 -8.17 7.68
N ASN A 108 -21.18 -7.30 6.67
CA ASN A 108 -22.44 -6.98 6.02
C ASN A 108 -23.06 -8.22 5.36
N ALA A 109 -22.24 -9.07 4.74
CA ALA A 109 -22.71 -10.32 4.12
C ALA A 109 -23.29 -11.27 5.18
N ASN A 110 -22.56 -11.49 6.28
CA ASN A 110 -23.02 -12.31 7.38
C ASN A 110 -24.32 -11.77 8.01
N ALA A 111 -24.41 -10.46 8.24
CA ALA A 111 -25.61 -9.81 8.80
C ALA A 111 -26.83 -9.90 7.88
N SER A 112 -26.62 -9.97 6.56
CA SER A 112 -27.70 -10.08 5.58
C SER A 112 -28.07 -11.55 5.28
N GLY A 113 -27.31 -12.52 5.81
CA GLY A 113 -27.50 -13.94 5.53
C GLY A 113 -27.12 -14.33 4.09
N VAL A 114 -26.11 -13.66 3.52
CA VAL A 114 -25.57 -13.93 2.18
C VAL A 114 -24.11 -14.37 2.26
N THR A 115 -23.64 -15.08 1.25
CA THR A 115 -22.27 -15.60 1.21
C THR A 115 -21.46 -14.90 0.13
N ILE A 116 -20.33 -14.30 0.50
CA ILE A 116 -19.37 -13.76 -0.49
C ILE A 116 -18.64 -14.94 -1.13
N ILE A 117 -18.90 -15.16 -2.42
CA ILE A 117 -18.25 -16.23 -3.21
C ILE A 117 -16.94 -15.78 -3.82
N LYS A 118 -16.78 -14.47 -4.11
CA LYS A 118 -15.59 -13.95 -4.77
C LYS A 118 -15.33 -12.49 -4.41
N VAL A 119 -14.08 -12.15 -4.15
CA VAL A 119 -13.58 -10.77 -4.04
C VAL A 119 -12.35 -10.65 -4.93
N GLU A 120 -12.41 -9.82 -5.95
CA GLU A 120 -11.32 -9.61 -6.90
C GLU A 120 -10.97 -8.13 -7.02
N TRP A 121 -9.67 -7.87 -7.06
CA TRP A 121 -9.11 -6.58 -7.46
C TRP A 121 -8.67 -6.70 -8.91
N PRO A 122 -9.54 -6.45 -9.91
CA PRO A 122 -9.14 -6.55 -11.30
C PRO A 122 -7.94 -5.62 -11.51
N ILE A 123 -6.79 -6.21 -11.82
CA ILE A 123 -5.62 -5.47 -12.25
C ILE A 123 -5.99 -4.79 -13.57
N THR A 124 -6.31 -3.50 -13.51
CA THR A 124 -6.49 -2.70 -14.70
C THR A 124 -5.14 -2.66 -15.40
N SER A 125 -4.96 -3.49 -16.42
CA SER A 125 -3.82 -3.40 -17.33
C SER A 125 -4.05 -2.16 -18.19
N THR A 126 -3.87 -0.97 -17.60
CA THR A 126 -3.67 0.25 -18.36
C THR A 126 -2.27 0.18 -18.93
N ARG A 127 -2.09 -0.61 -19.99
CA ARG A 127 -1.02 -0.33 -20.95
C ARG A 127 -1.34 1.07 -21.48
N PRO A 128 -0.50 2.08 -21.27
CA PRO A 128 -0.75 3.39 -21.85
C PRO A 128 -0.86 3.18 -23.37
N THR A 129 -2.02 3.53 -23.93
CA THR A 129 -2.18 3.60 -25.38
C THR A 129 -1.22 4.66 -25.88
N LEU A 130 -0.06 4.22 -26.36
CA LEU A 130 0.87 5.07 -27.08
C LEU A 130 0.12 5.55 -28.33
N ILE A 131 -0.26 6.83 -28.33
CA ILE A 131 -0.79 7.48 -29.52
C ILE A 131 0.31 7.36 -30.60
N PRO A 132 0.05 6.71 -31.75
CA PRO A 132 1.04 6.64 -32.81
C PRO A 132 1.32 8.05 -33.32
N ILE A 133 2.50 8.57 -32.97
CA ILE A 133 3.05 9.79 -33.56
C ILE A 133 3.25 9.51 -35.05
N THR A 134 2.35 10.06 -35.88
CA THR A 134 2.56 10.12 -37.32
C THR A 134 3.79 11.00 -37.57
N PRO A 135 4.85 10.51 -38.23
CA PRO A 135 6.02 11.33 -38.50
C PRO A 135 5.63 12.46 -39.46
N THR A 136 5.54 13.68 -38.94
CA THR A 136 5.42 14.88 -39.78
C THR A 136 6.71 15.02 -40.58
N ARG A 137 6.63 14.77 -41.88
CA ARG A 137 7.72 14.96 -42.84
C ARG A 137 8.09 16.44 -42.87
N LEU A 138 9.26 16.78 -42.31
CA LEU A 138 9.83 18.13 -42.38
C LEU A 138 10.05 18.54 -43.84
N PRO A 139 9.69 19.78 -44.24
CA PRO A 139 10.07 20.32 -45.53
C PRO A 139 11.59 20.56 -45.60
N PRO A 140 12.18 20.49 -46.81
CA PRO A 140 13.63 20.67 -46.98
C PRO A 140 14.08 22.09 -46.61
N PRO A 141 15.30 22.25 -46.07
CA PRO A 141 15.80 23.53 -45.57
C PRO A 141 16.04 24.51 -46.73
N THR A 142 15.40 25.67 -46.66
CA THR A 142 15.71 26.81 -47.53
C THR A 142 16.81 27.64 -46.87
N LEU A 143 17.96 27.76 -47.54
CA LEU A 143 19.12 28.54 -47.10
C LEU A 143 18.83 30.04 -47.25
N GLY A 144 18.68 30.74 -46.12
CA GLY A 144 18.66 32.20 -46.05
C GLY A 144 19.24 32.69 -44.72
N PRO A 145 19.97 33.82 -44.70
CA PRO A 145 20.62 34.32 -43.48
C PRO A 145 19.58 35.04 -42.61
N THR A 146 19.03 34.36 -41.60
CA THR A 146 18.11 34.99 -40.65
C THR A 146 18.56 34.80 -39.20
N ARG A 147 18.73 35.95 -38.57
CA ARG A 147 19.00 36.26 -37.16
C ARG A 147 18.27 35.32 -36.19
N THR A 148 19.03 34.58 -35.39
CA THR A 148 18.55 33.70 -34.31
C THR A 148 17.87 34.54 -33.22
N THR A 149 16.53 34.51 -33.19
CA THR A 149 15.75 34.94 -32.01
C THR A 149 15.34 33.68 -31.27
N VAL A 150 15.94 33.44 -30.10
CA VAL A 150 15.60 32.31 -29.24
C VAL A 150 14.25 32.61 -28.60
N VAL A 151 13.18 31.96 -29.06
CA VAL A 151 11.88 31.97 -28.38
C VAL A 151 11.95 30.96 -27.24
N PRO A 152 11.82 31.38 -25.96
CA PRO A 152 11.80 30.44 -24.84
C PRO A 152 10.52 29.61 -24.89
N THR A 153 10.65 28.30 -25.17
CA THR A 153 9.57 27.34 -24.99
C THR A 153 9.32 27.15 -23.50
N THR A 154 8.17 27.66 -23.04
CA THR A 154 7.68 27.42 -21.68
C THR A 154 7.28 25.94 -21.57
N PRO A 155 7.82 25.16 -20.61
CA PRO A 155 7.46 23.76 -20.47
C PRO A 155 5.98 23.64 -20.08
N THR A 156 5.22 22.86 -20.86
CA THR A 156 3.84 22.48 -20.53
C THR A 156 3.85 21.66 -19.24
N PRO A 157 3.14 22.06 -18.17
CA PRO A 157 3.09 21.30 -16.94
C PRO A 157 2.39 19.95 -17.19
N VAL A 158 3.10 18.86 -16.91
CA VAL A 158 2.51 17.52 -16.87
C VAL A 158 1.60 17.46 -15.65
N VAL A 159 0.28 17.39 -15.87
CA VAL A 159 -0.71 17.20 -14.80
C VAL A 159 -0.60 15.75 -14.32
N ALA A 160 0.04 15.54 -13.17
CA ALA A 160 0.11 14.23 -12.54
C ALA A 160 -1.29 13.82 -12.03
N ASP A 161 -1.72 12.59 -12.36
CA ASP A 161 -2.98 12.03 -11.83
C ASP A 161 -2.89 11.89 -10.30
N VAL A 162 -3.64 12.74 -9.59
CA VAL A 162 -3.53 12.92 -8.12
C VAL A 162 -4.22 11.80 -7.32
N HIS A 163 -4.95 10.92 -8.00
CA HIS A 163 -5.70 9.84 -7.37
C HIS A 163 -5.56 8.55 -8.17
N ARG A 164 -5.62 7.43 -7.46
CA ARG A 164 -5.65 6.11 -8.05
C ARG A 164 -7.06 5.54 -7.87
N VAL A 165 -7.66 5.12 -8.98
CA VAL A 165 -8.93 4.38 -8.94
C VAL A 165 -8.60 2.90 -8.86
N MET A 166 -8.97 2.27 -7.75
CA MET A 166 -8.82 0.82 -7.57
C MET A 166 -10.18 0.16 -7.78
N PRO A 167 -10.38 -0.58 -8.89
CA PRO A 167 -11.60 -1.33 -9.07
C PRO A 167 -11.63 -2.54 -8.12
N LEU A 168 -12.79 -2.80 -7.54
CA LEU A 168 -13.09 -3.93 -6.67
C LEU A 168 -14.35 -4.61 -7.19
N ARG A 169 -14.28 -5.91 -7.48
CA ARG A 169 -15.43 -6.72 -7.84
C ARG A 169 -15.74 -7.69 -6.72
N VAL A 170 -17.00 -7.70 -6.28
CA VAL A 170 -17.51 -8.63 -5.27
C VAL A 170 -18.66 -9.42 -5.86
N GLN A 171 -18.63 -10.73 -5.67
CA GLN A 171 -19.72 -11.63 -6.02
C GLN A 171 -20.28 -12.26 -4.75
N VAL A 172 -21.61 -12.24 -4.64
CA VAL A 172 -22.33 -12.66 -3.44
C VAL A 172 -23.52 -13.52 -3.84
N GLU A 173 -23.75 -14.61 -3.12
CA GLU A 173 -24.88 -15.52 -3.31
C GLU A 173 -25.87 -15.44 -2.15
N GLY A 174 -27.16 -15.48 -2.45
CA GLY A 174 -28.22 -15.50 -1.44
C GLY A 174 -29.61 -15.34 -2.02
N ALA A 175 -30.63 -15.30 -1.16
CA ALA A 175 -31.99 -14.99 -1.60
C ALA A 175 -32.08 -13.52 -2.05
N SER A 176 -32.90 -13.21 -3.05
CA SER A 176 -32.97 -11.85 -3.64
C SER A 176 -33.21 -10.74 -2.61
N ARG A 177 -34.05 -10.99 -1.57
CA ARG A 177 -34.27 -10.02 -0.49
C ARG A 177 -33.03 -9.77 0.36
N GLN A 178 -32.26 -10.83 0.65
CA GLN A 178 -31.02 -10.76 1.42
C GLN A 178 -29.91 -10.04 0.63
N LEU A 179 -29.86 -10.26 -0.70
CA LEU A 179 -28.95 -9.52 -1.58
C LEU A 179 -29.25 -8.02 -1.58
N LEU A 180 -30.53 -7.63 -1.57
CA LEU A 180 -30.92 -6.22 -1.48
C LEU A 180 -30.56 -5.61 -0.11
N ASP A 181 -30.75 -6.35 0.99
CA ASP A 181 -30.31 -5.91 2.33
C ASP A 181 -28.79 -5.71 2.39
N PHE A 182 -28.03 -6.64 1.81
CA PHE A 182 -26.57 -6.54 1.71
C PHE A 182 -26.11 -5.27 0.97
N VAL A 183 -26.78 -4.94 -0.15
CA VAL A 183 -26.48 -3.73 -0.93
C VAL A 183 -26.83 -2.48 -0.13
N ALA A 184 -27.97 -2.47 0.57
CA ALA A 184 -28.38 -1.34 1.40
C ALA A 184 -27.38 -1.08 2.53
N ARG A 185 -26.99 -2.12 3.28
CA ARG A 185 -25.98 -2.02 4.35
C ARG A 185 -24.61 -1.60 3.83
N THR A 186 -24.20 -2.12 2.67
CA THR A 186 -22.94 -1.71 2.04
C THR A 186 -22.96 -0.24 1.67
N LYS A 187 -24.09 0.30 1.18
CA LYS A 187 -24.24 1.73 0.90
C LYS A 187 -24.27 2.59 2.17
N GLU A 188 -24.88 2.11 3.24
CA GLU A 188 -24.95 2.82 4.52
C GLU A 188 -23.59 2.90 5.22
N THR A 189 -22.78 1.84 5.10
CA THR A 189 -21.43 1.76 5.67
C THR A 189 -20.34 2.29 4.73
N ALA A 190 -20.68 2.62 3.48
CA ALA A 190 -19.75 3.16 2.51
C ALA A 190 -19.27 4.56 2.94
N SER A 191 -17.95 4.73 3.02
CA SER A 191 -17.36 6.06 3.17
C SER A 191 -17.39 6.82 1.82
N LYS A 192 -17.17 8.15 1.86
CA LYS A 192 -17.23 9.04 0.69
C LYS A 192 -16.31 8.63 -0.48
N GLY A 193 -15.31 7.79 -0.25
CA GLY A 193 -14.36 7.35 -1.28
C GLY A 193 -14.74 6.05 -2.02
N LEU A 194 -15.90 5.46 -1.72
CA LEU A 194 -16.37 4.19 -2.30
C LEU A 194 -17.59 4.46 -3.17
N VAL A 195 -17.50 4.15 -4.46
CA VAL A 195 -18.61 4.32 -5.40
C VAL A 195 -18.97 2.97 -5.99
N VAL A 196 -20.23 2.54 -5.83
CA VAL A 196 -20.76 1.37 -6.55
C VAL A 196 -21.02 1.79 -7.99
N THR A 197 -20.25 1.24 -8.93
CA THR A 197 -20.29 1.62 -10.35
C THR A 197 -21.21 0.71 -11.16
N LYS A 198 -21.31 -0.57 -10.80
CA LYS A 198 -22.17 -1.53 -11.47
C LYS A 198 -22.77 -2.50 -10.46
N LEU A 199 -24.03 -2.82 -10.67
CA LEU A 199 -24.77 -3.79 -9.87
C LEU A 199 -25.60 -4.67 -10.81
N ASP A 200 -25.39 -5.97 -10.72
CA ASP A 200 -26.07 -6.97 -11.55
C ASP A 200 -26.54 -8.12 -10.68
N ILE A 201 -27.79 -8.54 -10.83
CA ILE A 201 -28.36 -9.68 -10.10
C ILE A 201 -28.80 -10.70 -11.14
N ALA A 202 -28.04 -11.79 -11.23
CA ALA A 202 -28.40 -12.93 -12.06
C ALA A 202 -29.27 -13.90 -11.24
N GLY A 203 -30.40 -14.31 -11.82
CA GLY A 203 -31.19 -15.40 -11.25
C GLY A 203 -30.44 -16.71 -11.37
N GLY A 204 -30.29 -17.44 -10.27
CA GLY A 204 -29.75 -18.81 -10.25
C GLY A 204 -30.87 -19.85 -10.14
N GLU A 205 -30.49 -21.11 -10.30
CA GLU A 205 -31.38 -22.24 -10.06
C GLU A 205 -31.69 -22.34 -8.55
N ALA A 206 -32.87 -22.88 -8.21
CA ALA A 206 -33.23 -23.22 -6.81
C ALA A 206 -33.26 -22.04 -5.80
N ARG A 207 -33.81 -20.87 -6.19
CA ARG A 207 -34.05 -19.69 -5.31
C ARG A 207 -32.81 -18.97 -4.79
N VAL A 208 -31.62 -19.35 -5.26
CA VAL A 208 -30.38 -18.65 -4.97
C VAL A 208 -30.09 -17.73 -6.17
N ALA A 209 -29.81 -16.46 -5.90
CA ALA A 209 -29.41 -15.50 -6.91
C ALA A 209 -27.97 -15.07 -6.64
N THR A 210 -27.28 -14.65 -7.69
CA THR A 210 -25.91 -14.16 -7.62
C THR A 210 -25.89 -12.67 -7.91
N LEU A 211 -25.48 -11.88 -6.92
CA LEU A 211 -25.20 -10.46 -7.05
C LEU A 211 -23.74 -10.27 -7.46
N THR A 212 -23.49 -9.60 -8.58
CA THR A 212 -22.17 -9.06 -8.93
C THR A 212 -22.16 -7.55 -8.74
N MET A 213 -21.27 -7.07 -7.89
CA MET A 213 -21.10 -5.66 -7.58
C MET A 213 -19.69 -5.21 -7.97
N GLU A 214 -19.60 -4.15 -8.78
CA GLU A 214 -18.36 -3.46 -9.07
C GLU A 214 -18.33 -2.13 -8.33
N MET A 215 -17.19 -1.87 -7.70
CA MET A 215 -16.95 -0.68 -6.91
C MET A 215 -15.65 -0.02 -7.39
N ALA A 216 -15.66 1.30 -7.41
CA ALA A 216 -14.46 2.12 -7.58
C ALA A 216 -14.06 2.66 -6.20
N LEU A 217 -12.86 2.31 -5.75
CA LEU A 217 -12.24 2.91 -4.59
C LEU A 217 -11.34 4.05 -5.06
N TYR A 218 -11.60 5.24 -4.54
CA TYR A 218 -10.74 6.39 -4.74
C TYR A 218 -9.71 6.42 -3.61
N THR A 219 -8.48 6.02 -3.93
CA THR A 219 -7.34 6.20 -3.03
C THR A 219 -6.56 7.44 -3.49
N LEU A 220 -5.97 8.15 -2.53
CA LEU A 220 -4.92 9.09 -2.89
C LEU A 220 -3.82 8.27 -3.57
N ALA A 221 -3.17 8.82 -4.58
CA ALA A 221 -1.89 8.29 -5.01
C ALA A 221 -0.90 8.53 -3.86
N VAL A 222 -0.94 7.68 -2.83
CA VAL A 222 0.02 7.69 -1.75
C VAL A 222 1.29 7.09 -2.34
N THR A 223 2.38 7.84 -2.33
CA THR A 223 3.70 7.24 -2.28
C THR A 223 3.72 6.34 -1.04
N PRO A 224 3.89 5.02 -1.19
CA PRO A 224 3.50 4.04 -0.18
C PRO A 224 4.23 4.26 1.14
N SER A 225 3.48 4.66 2.17
CA SER A 225 3.87 4.63 3.57
C SER A 225 3.14 3.48 4.26
N ALA A 226 3.92 2.68 4.98
CA ALA A 226 3.58 1.36 5.49
C ALA A 226 2.38 1.31 6.45
N VAL A 227 1.38 0.48 6.13
CA VAL A 227 0.64 -0.39 7.08
C VAL A 227 0.07 -1.60 6.31
N SER A 228 0.37 -2.82 6.75
CA SER A 228 -0.09 -4.07 6.14
C SER A 228 -1.51 -4.46 6.61
N PRO A 229 -2.43 -4.90 5.73
CA PRO A 229 -3.64 -5.62 6.11
C PRO A 229 -3.30 -6.96 6.77
N THR A 230 -3.88 -7.25 7.94
CA THR A 230 -3.88 -8.62 8.48
C THR A 230 -4.91 -9.44 7.71
N ARG A 231 -4.48 -10.59 7.18
CA ARG A 231 -5.33 -11.54 6.43
C ARG A 231 -6.41 -12.12 7.36
N PRO A 232 -7.71 -12.10 7.02
CA PRO A 232 -8.70 -12.84 7.77
C PRO A 232 -8.44 -14.34 7.63
N VAL A 233 -8.39 -15.02 8.78
CA VAL A 233 -8.28 -16.47 8.89
C VAL A 233 -9.56 -17.09 8.33
N ALA A 234 -9.43 -18.12 7.51
CA ALA A 234 -10.57 -18.89 7.01
C ALA A 234 -11.32 -19.53 8.19
N VAL A 235 -12.56 -19.12 8.42
CA VAL A 235 -13.43 -19.72 9.42
C VAL A 235 -13.95 -21.03 8.85
N ASN A 236 -13.42 -22.15 9.35
CA ASN A 236 -13.93 -23.48 9.04
C ASN A 236 -15.24 -23.68 9.85
N PRO A 237 -16.39 -24.01 9.23
CA PRO A 237 -17.63 -24.19 9.98
C PRO A 237 -17.49 -25.37 10.94
N THR A 238 -17.59 -25.08 12.24
CA THR A 238 -17.62 -26.07 13.33
C THR A 238 -18.91 -26.91 13.23
N PRO A 239 -18.83 -28.26 13.29
CA PRO A 239 -20.02 -29.11 13.35
C PRO A 239 -20.79 -28.89 14.67
N ALA A 240 -22.12 -29.02 14.59
CA ALA A 240 -23.07 -28.77 15.65
C ALA A 240 -22.76 -29.52 16.97
N PRO A 241 -22.89 -28.88 18.15
CA PRO A 241 -22.63 -29.54 19.42
C PRO A 241 -23.76 -30.51 19.80
N THR A 242 -23.36 -31.74 20.07
CA THR A 242 -24.13 -32.73 20.84
C THR A 242 -24.37 -32.21 22.26
N SER A 243 -25.57 -32.48 22.78
CA SER A 243 -26.12 -32.07 24.08
C SER A 243 -25.18 -32.22 25.29
N LEU A 244 -25.19 -31.20 26.17
CA LEU A 244 -24.52 -31.13 27.48
C LEU A 244 -24.97 -32.22 28.47
N PRO A 245 -24.07 -32.74 29.32
CA PRO A 245 -24.36 -33.15 30.69
C PRO A 245 -24.04 -32.05 31.72
N ALA A 246 -24.71 -32.13 32.87
CA ALA A 246 -24.81 -31.12 33.92
C ALA A 246 -23.51 -30.73 34.65
N LEU A 247 -23.46 -29.47 35.11
CA LEU A 247 -22.40 -28.84 35.91
C LEU A 247 -22.51 -29.17 37.42
N PRO A 248 -21.38 -29.41 38.13
CA PRO A 248 -21.27 -29.37 39.59
C PRO A 248 -20.90 -27.95 40.12
N PRO A 249 -21.01 -27.68 41.45
CA PRO A 249 -21.18 -26.33 41.99
C PRO A 249 -19.90 -25.52 42.23
N LEU A 250 -20.15 -24.21 42.40
CA LEU A 250 -19.27 -23.05 42.53
C LEU A 250 -18.18 -23.12 43.62
N ILE A 251 -17.01 -22.54 43.30
CA ILE A 251 -15.93 -22.16 44.23
C ILE A 251 -15.70 -20.63 44.10
N PRO A 252 -15.40 -19.89 45.21
CA PRO A 252 -15.52 -18.44 45.25
C PRO A 252 -14.35 -17.66 44.63
N SER A 253 -14.67 -16.42 44.25
CA SER A 253 -13.84 -15.45 43.52
C SER A 253 -12.68 -14.86 44.34
N PRO A 254 -11.55 -14.50 43.71
CA PRO A 254 -10.49 -13.70 44.33
C PRO A 254 -10.74 -12.18 44.22
N PRO A 255 -10.12 -11.35 45.10
CA PRO A 255 -10.51 -9.95 45.27
C PRO A 255 -10.00 -9.02 44.16
N THR A 256 -10.85 -8.05 43.85
CA THR A 256 -10.61 -6.92 42.94
C THR A 256 -9.56 -5.96 43.52
N ARG A 257 -8.49 -5.70 42.78
CA ARG A 257 -7.63 -4.51 42.99
C ARG A 257 -7.89 -3.50 41.88
N SER A 258 -8.25 -2.30 42.30
CA SER A 258 -8.30 -1.10 41.46
C SER A 258 -6.88 -0.67 41.08
N SER A 259 -6.63 -0.44 39.79
CA SER A 259 -5.39 0.16 39.30
C SER A 259 -5.72 1.31 38.36
N THR A 260 -5.46 2.52 38.85
CA THR A 260 -5.41 3.78 38.10
C THR A 260 -4.32 3.70 37.02
N ILE A 261 -4.67 3.95 35.76
CA ILE A 261 -3.72 3.98 34.64
C ILE A 261 -3.08 5.38 34.57
N ALA A 262 -1.79 5.45 34.86
CA ALA A 262 -0.93 6.57 34.49
C ALA A 262 -0.33 6.32 33.10
N ALA A 263 -0.12 7.40 32.34
CA ALA A 263 0.47 7.37 31.00
C ALA A 263 1.91 6.82 31.01
N PRO A 264 2.32 5.99 30.03
CA PRO A 264 3.66 5.41 30.03
C PRO A 264 4.70 6.47 29.64
N THR A 265 5.58 6.79 30.58
CA THR A 265 6.86 7.47 30.35
C THR A 265 7.81 6.49 29.66
N GLN A 266 8.31 6.88 28.49
CA GLN A 266 9.29 6.13 27.72
C GLN A 266 10.63 6.12 28.47
N ALA A 267 11.05 4.94 28.94
CA ALA A 267 12.31 4.78 29.67
C ALA A 267 13.52 4.97 28.74
N ALA A 268 14.51 5.74 29.21
CA ALA A 268 15.80 5.89 28.55
C ALA A 268 16.52 4.53 28.42
N GLN A 269 17.07 4.25 27.25
CA GLN A 269 17.81 3.02 26.98
C GLN A 269 19.18 3.02 27.68
N PRO A 270 19.61 1.87 28.24
CA PRO A 270 20.88 1.76 28.95
C PRO A 270 22.08 1.77 27.99
N THR A 271 23.07 2.61 28.30
CA THR A 271 24.39 2.63 27.66
C THR A 271 25.15 1.33 27.99
N LEU A 272 25.60 0.61 26.97
CA LEU A 272 26.32 -0.67 27.11
C LEU A 272 27.83 -0.45 27.21
N ALA A 273 28.49 -1.24 28.07
CA ALA A 273 29.94 -1.28 28.22
C ALA A 273 30.62 -2.11 27.10
N PRO A 274 31.84 -1.75 26.66
CA PRO A 274 32.59 -2.47 25.62
C PRO A 274 33.30 -3.71 26.18
N GLY A 275 33.20 -4.87 25.52
CA GLY A 275 34.08 -6.02 25.82
C GLY A 275 33.54 -7.43 25.62
N SER A 276 32.24 -7.62 25.39
CA SER A 276 31.69 -8.90 24.93
C SER A 276 30.76 -8.60 23.78
N ALA A 277 31.10 -9.09 22.57
CA ALA A 277 30.30 -8.84 21.39
C ALA A 277 28.97 -9.59 21.55
N LYS A 278 28.00 -8.87 22.11
CA LYS A 278 26.61 -9.31 22.23
C LYS A 278 26.15 -9.65 20.81
N GLY A 279 25.73 -10.89 20.60
CA GLY A 279 25.28 -11.34 19.28
C GLY A 279 24.23 -10.41 18.68
N LEU A 280 24.22 -10.31 17.36
CA LEU A 280 23.24 -9.51 16.63
C LEU A 280 21.90 -10.26 16.65
N VAL A 281 20.92 -9.72 17.38
CA VAL A 281 19.57 -10.28 17.40
C VAL A 281 18.80 -9.79 16.18
N ILE A 282 18.38 -10.72 15.34
CA ILE A 282 17.59 -10.49 14.13
C ILE A 282 16.19 -11.08 14.36
N GLU A 283 15.16 -10.27 14.15
CA GLU A 283 13.77 -10.75 14.18
C GLU A 283 13.45 -11.47 12.87
N ILE A 284 12.98 -12.71 12.96
CA ILE A 284 12.48 -13.49 11.83
C ILE A 284 10.95 -13.51 11.93
N ARG A 285 10.25 -13.02 10.90
CA ARG A 285 8.79 -13.03 10.85
C ARG A 285 8.30 -14.26 10.11
N ALA A 286 7.04 -14.64 10.34
CA ALA A 286 6.36 -15.61 9.48
C ALA A 286 6.29 -15.09 8.03
N GLY A 287 6.50 -15.96 7.06
CA GLY A 287 6.71 -15.60 5.66
C GLY A 287 8.18 -15.22 5.38
N GLY A 288 8.39 -14.31 4.43
CA GLY A 288 9.73 -13.86 4.03
C GLY A 288 10.23 -12.69 4.86
N THR A 289 11.39 -12.87 5.50
CA THR A 289 12.14 -11.81 6.20
C THR A 289 13.43 -11.51 5.48
N VAL A 290 13.65 -10.25 5.10
CA VAL A 290 14.90 -9.84 4.48
C VAL A 290 15.95 -9.56 5.56
N ILE A 291 16.98 -10.38 5.63
CA ILE A 291 18.06 -10.28 6.60
C ILE A 291 19.39 -9.99 5.91
N SER A 292 20.37 -9.59 6.70
CA SER A 292 21.76 -9.59 6.28
C SER A 292 22.65 -10.03 7.43
N LEU A 293 23.70 -10.77 7.13
CA LEU A 293 24.68 -11.19 8.12
C LEU A 293 25.97 -10.39 7.93
N PRO A 294 26.53 -9.79 9.00
CA PRO A 294 27.72 -8.97 8.87
C PRO A 294 29.01 -9.78 8.65
N TYR A 295 28.96 -11.13 8.57
CA TYR A 295 30.14 -12.00 8.44
C TYR A 295 29.80 -13.34 7.75
N THR A 296 30.84 -13.99 7.21
CA THR A 296 30.78 -15.13 6.28
C THR A 296 31.19 -16.47 6.90
N SER A 297 30.36 -17.03 7.77
CA SER A 297 30.59 -18.42 8.26
C SER A 297 29.45 -19.37 7.95
N PHE A 298 28.41 -18.89 7.26
CA PHE A 298 27.23 -19.69 6.96
C PHE A 298 27.19 -20.10 5.49
N THR A 299 26.65 -21.28 5.25
CA THR A 299 25.97 -21.62 4.00
C THR A 299 24.48 -21.46 4.22
N ALA A 300 23.67 -21.50 3.16
CA ALA A 300 22.22 -21.46 3.29
C ALA A 300 21.71 -22.62 4.19
N ALA A 301 22.30 -23.81 4.06
CA ALA A 301 21.99 -24.96 4.90
C ALA A 301 22.36 -24.76 6.38
N SER A 302 23.57 -24.28 6.66
CA SER A 302 24.00 -24.07 8.05
C SER A 302 23.27 -22.88 8.69
N LEU A 303 22.85 -21.88 7.91
CA LEU A 303 22.00 -20.78 8.40
C LEU A 303 20.61 -21.27 8.82
N LEU A 304 19.94 -22.07 7.99
CA LEU A 304 18.65 -22.67 8.36
C LEU A 304 18.78 -23.50 9.63
N THR A 305 19.82 -24.33 9.70
CA THR A 305 20.10 -25.17 10.88
C THR A 305 20.31 -24.31 12.12
N ALA A 306 21.08 -23.22 12.02
CA ALA A 306 21.36 -22.32 13.14
C ALA A 306 20.12 -21.56 13.62
N ILE A 307 19.26 -21.09 12.72
CA ILE A 307 18.00 -20.44 13.08
C ILE A 307 17.07 -21.43 13.80
N ASN A 308 16.93 -22.64 13.27
CA ASN A 308 16.04 -23.65 13.83
C ASN A 308 16.57 -24.21 15.16
N ALA A 309 17.88 -24.29 15.34
CA ALA A 309 18.50 -24.65 16.62
C ALA A 309 18.21 -23.64 17.75
N GLN A 310 17.83 -22.40 17.41
CA GLN A 310 17.42 -21.37 18.37
C GLN A 310 15.89 -21.29 18.54
N GLY A 311 15.16 -22.34 18.17
CA GLY A 311 13.69 -22.39 18.25
C GLY A 311 12.98 -21.66 17.12
N GLY A 312 13.69 -21.34 16.04
CA GLY A 312 13.10 -20.80 14.81
C GLY A 312 12.36 -21.86 13.97
N SER A 313 11.74 -21.38 12.89
CA SER A 313 10.96 -22.22 11.96
C SER A 313 11.29 -21.91 10.49
N ALA A 314 12.55 -21.61 10.22
CA ALA A 314 13.04 -21.28 8.90
C ALA A 314 12.96 -22.51 7.97
N THR A 315 12.33 -22.32 6.82
CA THR A 315 12.05 -23.36 5.82
C THR A 315 12.88 -23.20 4.55
N ALA A 316 13.29 -21.96 4.22
CA ALA A 316 14.13 -21.68 3.07
C ALA A 316 14.97 -20.41 3.24
N VAL A 317 16.06 -20.33 2.48
CA VAL A 317 16.86 -19.11 2.29
C VAL A 317 16.92 -18.82 0.80
N ASP A 318 16.52 -17.61 0.42
CA ASP A 318 16.58 -17.11 -0.93
C ASP A 318 17.70 -16.08 -1.05
N SER A 319 18.44 -16.14 -2.15
CA SER A 319 19.42 -15.12 -2.54
C SER A 319 19.03 -14.53 -3.90
N TRP A 320 19.27 -13.23 -4.04
CA TRP A 320 19.10 -12.50 -5.29
C TRP A 320 20.46 -12.14 -5.87
N ASP A 321 20.72 -12.56 -7.10
CA ASP A 321 21.99 -12.32 -7.79
C ASP A 321 21.97 -11.11 -8.75
N GLY A 322 20.84 -10.40 -8.81
CA GLY A 322 20.63 -9.30 -9.75
C GLY A 322 19.65 -9.63 -10.87
N SER A 323 19.54 -10.90 -11.23
CA SER A 323 18.69 -11.36 -12.33
C SER A 323 17.80 -12.55 -11.94
N ASN A 324 18.28 -13.41 -11.07
CA ASN A 324 17.63 -14.66 -10.69
C ASN A 324 17.57 -14.84 -9.18
N TRP A 325 16.49 -15.47 -8.75
CA TRP A 325 16.36 -16.00 -7.40
C TRP A 325 17.03 -17.38 -7.33
N ARG A 326 17.82 -17.60 -6.28
CA ARG A 326 18.34 -18.91 -5.90
C ARG A 326 17.82 -19.28 -4.53
N THR A 327 17.08 -20.38 -4.45
CA THR A 327 16.46 -20.86 -3.22
C THR A 327 17.14 -22.13 -2.73
N PHE A 328 17.40 -22.20 -1.43
CA PHE A 328 17.75 -23.42 -0.72
C PHE A 328 16.68 -23.71 0.33
N SER A 329 16.07 -24.90 0.30
CA SER A 329 14.97 -25.27 1.20
C SER A 329 15.20 -26.63 1.87
N GLY A 330 16.37 -26.81 2.51
CA GLY A 330 16.76 -28.01 3.25
C GLY A 330 17.11 -29.20 2.36
N GLN A 331 16.12 -29.76 1.66
CA GLN A 331 16.28 -30.92 0.77
C GLN A 331 16.27 -30.57 -0.73
N ARG A 332 15.96 -29.31 -1.09
CA ARG A 332 15.91 -28.85 -2.48
C ARG A 332 16.78 -27.61 -2.67
N GLY A 333 17.33 -27.47 -3.87
CA GLY A 333 18.25 -26.40 -4.24
C GLY A 333 19.71 -26.74 -3.93
N THR A 334 20.62 -26.01 -4.55
CA THR A 334 22.06 -26.12 -4.28
C THR A 334 22.41 -25.24 -3.10
N ASP A 335 23.06 -25.79 -2.08
CA ASP A 335 23.59 -25.00 -0.97
C ASP A 335 24.59 -23.96 -1.48
N TYR A 336 24.62 -22.79 -0.87
CA TYR A 336 25.48 -21.68 -1.28
C TYR A 336 26.00 -20.91 -0.07
N ALA A 337 27.20 -20.35 -0.21
CA ALA A 337 27.81 -19.55 0.84
C ALA A 337 27.05 -18.24 1.06
N ILE A 338 26.82 -17.90 2.32
CA ILE A 338 26.32 -16.60 2.77
C ILE A 338 27.51 -15.64 2.83
N GLN A 339 27.42 -14.55 2.10
CA GLN A 339 28.45 -13.54 1.94
C GLN A 339 28.11 -12.32 2.82
N ALA A 340 29.13 -11.74 3.46
CA ALA A 340 28.98 -10.57 4.29
C ALA A 340 28.60 -9.38 3.41
N GLY A 341 27.73 -8.52 3.93
CA GLY A 341 27.25 -7.37 3.18
C GLY A 341 26.25 -7.70 2.06
N ARG A 342 25.88 -8.97 1.86
CA ARG A 342 24.73 -9.36 1.02
C ARG A 342 23.49 -9.56 1.87
N GLY A 343 22.34 -9.23 1.30
CA GLY A 343 21.05 -9.55 1.89
C GLY A 343 20.51 -10.88 1.38
N TYR A 344 19.65 -11.48 2.19
CA TYR A 344 19.02 -12.78 1.96
C TYR A 344 17.56 -12.72 2.43
N VAL A 345 16.69 -13.53 1.85
CA VAL A 345 15.32 -13.68 2.35
C VAL A 345 15.22 -15.02 3.07
N VAL A 346 14.91 -14.99 4.36
CA VAL A 346 14.61 -16.19 5.13
C VAL A 346 13.10 -16.39 5.14
N GLN A 347 12.64 -17.52 4.62
CA GLN A 347 11.26 -17.95 4.73
C GLN A 347 11.09 -18.71 6.04
N ALA A 348 10.09 -18.36 6.84
CA ALA A 348 9.76 -19.07 8.08
C ALA A 348 8.24 -19.30 8.23
N SER A 349 7.84 -20.40 8.87
CA SER A 349 6.41 -20.70 9.07
C SER A 349 5.81 -19.98 10.29
N SER A 350 6.65 -19.55 11.24
CA SER A 350 6.30 -18.83 12.46
C SER A 350 7.36 -17.78 12.79
N ALA A 351 6.97 -16.71 13.48
CA ALA A 351 7.91 -15.69 13.92
C ALA A 351 8.85 -16.24 15.00
N SER A 352 10.10 -15.80 14.98
CA SER A 352 11.15 -16.15 15.94
C SER A 352 12.22 -15.05 16.00
N SER A 353 13.23 -15.24 16.84
CA SER A 353 14.44 -14.42 16.84
C SER A 353 15.66 -15.29 16.57
N PHE A 354 16.62 -14.76 15.83
CA PHE A 354 17.91 -15.40 15.59
C PHE A 354 19.03 -14.51 16.12
N THR A 355 19.83 -15.05 17.04
CA THR A 355 21.03 -14.38 17.54
C THR A 355 22.22 -14.84 16.71
N ALA A 356 22.69 -13.97 15.84
CA ALA A 356 23.83 -14.21 14.98
C ALA A 356 25.14 -13.83 15.72
N PRO A 357 26.21 -14.64 15.64
CA PRO A 357 27.49 -14.37 16.31
C PRO A 357 28.27 -13.18 15.70
N ALA A 358 28.14 -11.97 16.25
CA ALA A 358 28.81 -10.78 15.71
C ALA A 358 30.25 -10.62 16.22
N THR A 359 31.22 -10.53 15.31
CA THR A 359 32.59 -10.11 15.63
C THR A 359 32.83 -8.69 15.10
N VAL A 360 33.20 -7.77 15.99
CA VAL A 360 33.57 -6.41 15.61
C VAL A 360 35.01 -6.40 15.12
N GLY A 361 35.30 -5.70 14.01
CA GLY A 361 36.67 -5.42 13.56
C GLY A 361 37.18 -6.20 12.34
N ILE A 362 36.34 -6.96 11.65
CA ILE A 362 36.70 -7.55 10.36
C ILE A 362 36.62 -6.45 9.28
N PRO A 363 37.65 -6.27 8.43
CA PRO A 363 37.57 -5.33 7.32
C PRO A 363 36.44 -5.73 6.36
N TRP A 364 35.62 -4.76 5.96
CA TRP A 364 34.53 -5.00 5.03
C TRP A 364 35.08 -5.30 3.63
N THR A 365 34.55 -6.35 3.03
CA THR A 365 34.75 -6.63 1.61
C THR A 365 33.88 -5.71 0.76
N SER A 366 34.41 -5.25 -0.36
CA SER A 366 33.65 -4.52 -1.38
C SER A 366 32.41 -5.32 -1.79
N ILE A 367 31.25 -4.66 -1.79
CA ILE A 367 29.97 -5.23 -2.18
C ILE A 367 29.70 -4.82 -3.63
N LYS A 368 29.55 -5.81 -4.50
CA LYS A 368 29.18 -5.58 -5.90
C LYS A 368 27.73 -5.10 -5.99
N ILE A 369 27.53 -3.97 -6.66
CA ILE A 369 26.22 -3.43 -7.01
C ILE A 369 25.98 -3.72 -8.49
N GLU A 370 24.99 -4.55 -8.79
CA GLU A 370 24.61 -4.88 -10.16
C GLU A 370 23.75 -3.77 -10.78
N LYS A 371 23.81 -3.63 -12.11
CA LYS A 371 22.82 -2.85 -12.85
C LYS A 371 21.44 -3.48 -12.65
N GLY A 372 20.45 -2.68 -12.23
CA GLY A 372 19.16 -3.19 -11.81
C GLY A 372 19.10 -3.33 -10.30
N TRP A 373 18.60 -4.45 -9.80
CA TRP A 373 18.37 -4.65 -8.36
C TRP A 373 19.49 -5.46 -7.71
N SER A 374 20.01 -4.99 -6.58
CA SER A 374 20.93 -5.74 -5.71
C SER A 374 20.32 -5.89 -4.33
N LEU A 375 20.48 -7.05 -3.70
CA LEU A 375 20.06 -7.29 -2.34
C LEU A 375 21.28 -7.24 -1.41
N ILE A 376 21.38 -6.16 -0.62
CA ILE A 376 22.56 -5.85 0.18
C ILE A 376 22.24 -5.86 1.68
N GLY A 377 23.30 -5.99 2.47
CA GLY A 377 23.30 -5.87 3.93
C GLY A 377 24.08 -4.66 4.39
N LEU A 378 23.85 -4.25 5.63
CA LEU A 378 24.59 -3.16 6.25
C LEU A 378 25.71 -3.65 7.16
N PRO A 379 26.80 -2.87 7.26
CA PRO A 379 27.85 -3.15 8.21
C PRO A 379 27.40 -2.94 9.65
N LEU A 380 28.11 -3.57 10.59
CA LEU A 380 28.05 -3.16 12.00
C LEU A 380 28.48 -1.70 12.13
N CYS A 381 27.69 -0.93 12.85
CA CYS A 381 28.00 0.46 13.13
C CYS A 381 29.26 0.62 13.98
N LYS A 382 30.11 1.60 13.62
CA LYS A 382 31.38 1.89 14.34
C LYS A 382 31.17 2.16 15.84
N ASN A 383 30.04 2.76 16.21
CA ASN A 383 29.67 3.08 17.59
C ASN A 383 28.78 2.00 18.24
N GLY A 384 28.59 0.84 17.60
CA GLY A 384 27.68 -0.20 18.07
C GLY A 384 26.19 0.15 17.95
N ALA A 385 25.84 1.27 17.29
CA ALA A 385 24.44 1.60 17.04
C ALA A 385 23.76 0.55 16.15
N ARG A 386 22.44 0.47 16.22
CA ARG A 386 21.66 -0.43 15.34
C ARG A 386 21.45 0.16 13.95
N SER A 387 21.68 1.44 13.74
CA SER A 387 21.48 2.12 12.46
C SER A 387 22.59 3.16 12.25
N CYS A 388 23.20 3.13 11.06
CA CYS A 388 24.24 4.06 10.63
C CYS A 388 23.89 4.80 9.34
N TYR A 389 22.84 4.36 8.67
CA TYR A 389 22.43 4.86 7.39
C TYR A 389 20.93 5.12 7.42
N THR A 390 20.51 6.16 6.73
CA THR A 390 19.14 6.26 6.20
C THR A 390 19.18 5.78 4.74
N ALA A 391 18.00 5.58 4.13
CA ALA A 391 17.92 5.23 2.72
C ALA A 391 18.63 6.27 1.84
N ALA A 392 18.47 7.57 2.16
CA ALA A 392 19.14 8.66 1.50
C ALA A 392 20.67 8.62 1.68
N SER A 393 21.16 8.45 2.92
CA SER A 393 22.61 8.45 3.16
C SER A 393 23.31 7.22 2.62
N LEU A 394 22.64 6.07 2.57
CA LEU A 394 23.15 4.87 1.90
C LEU A 394 23.27 5.09 0.39
N ALA A 395 22.21 5.59 -0.26
CA ALA A 395 22.23 5.87 -1.70
C ALA A 395 23.35 6.86 -2.05
N ALA A 396 23.52 7.91 -1.25
CA ALA A 396 24.61 8.87 -1.41
C ALA A 396 25.99 8.21 -1.24
N ALA A 397 26.17 7.35 -0.24
CA ALA A 397 27.44 6.64 0.01
C ALA A 397 27.82 5.69 -1.14
N ILE A 398 26.86 4.95 -1.69
CA ILE A 398 27.08 4.08 -2.86
C ILE A 398 27.38 4.93 -4.11
N ASN A 399 26.67 6.04 -4.30
CA ASN A 399 26.86 6.93 -5.44
C ASN A 399 28.21 7.65 -5.42
N ALA A 400 28.72 7.99 -4.23
CA ALA A 400 30.06 8.53 -4.07
C ALA A 400 31.17 7.57 -4.54
N GLN A 401 30.86 6.27 -4.64
CA GLN A 401 31.76 5.21 -5.14
C GLN A 401 31.37 4.72 -6.55
N GLY A 402 30.49 5.44 -7.25
CA GLY A 402 30.15 5.17 -8.65
C GLY A 402 28.97 4.21 -8.89
N GLY A 403 28.20 3.81 -7.87
CA GLY A 403 27.13 2.83 -8.07
C GLY A 403 25.83 3.31 -8.74
N ALA A 404 25.65 4.62 -8.99
CA ALA A 404 24.43 5.22 -9.59
C ALA A 404 23.08 4.62 -9.13
N VAL A 405 22.92 4.45 -7.82
CA VAL A 405 21.69 4.12 -7.12
C VAL A 405 20.65 5.20 -7.34
N VAL A 406 19.45 4.77 -7.76
CA VAL A 406 18.27 5.59 -7.96
C VAL A 406 17.16 5.28 -6.96
N GLN A 407 17.23 4.14 -6.27
CA GLN A 407 16.18 3.69 -5.35
C GLN A 407 16.75 2.77 -4.27
N VAL A 408 16.24 2.91 -3.05
CA VAL A 408 16.48 1.98 -1.92
C VAL A 408 15.12 1.51 -1.41
N SER A 409 14.99 0.23 -1.12
CA SER A 409 13.72 -0.37 -0.71
C SER A 409 13.92 -1.36 0.44
N GLN A 410 13.01 -1.32 1.41
CA GLN A 410 12.95 -2.29 2.51
C GLN A 410 11.64 -3.06 2.45
N LEU A 411 11.67 -4.33 2.85
CA LEU A 411 10.49 -5.17 3.00
C LEU A 411 10.26 -5.46 4.49
N VAL A 412 9.23 -4.86 5.07
CA VAL A 412 8.90 -5.00 6.49
C VAL A 412 7.45 -5.44 6.62
N GLY A 413 7.22 -6.60 7.24
CA GLY A 413 5.86 -7.13 7.44
C GLY A 413 5.10 -7.38 6.12
N GLY A 414 5.81 -7.79 5.08
CA GLY A 414 5.25 -8.02 3.73
C GLY A 414 4.99 -6.75 2.93
N GLN A 415 5.29 -5.56 3.48
CA GLN A 415 5.11 -4.28 2.81
C GLN A 415 6.43 -3.69 2.35
N TRP A 416 6.42 -3.15 1.14
CA TRP A 416 7.56 -2.43 0.58
C TRP A 416 7.49 -0.96 0.98
N THR A 417 8.57 -0.46 1.59
CA THR A 417 8.81 0.99 1.68
C THR A 417 9.91 1.35 0.70
N VAL A 418 9.68 2.38 -0.11
CA VAL A 418 10.56 2.77 -1.19
C VAL A 418 11.02 4.21 -0.98
N TYR A 419 12.33 4.41 -1.03
CA TYR A 419 12.98 5.70 -1.14
C TYR A 419 13.49 5.88 -2.57
N GLY A 420 13.04 6.93 -3.26
CA GLY A 420 13.56 7.36 -4.56
C GLY A 420 14.60 8.47 -4.39
N LEU A 421 15.68 8.44 -5.18
CA LEU A 421 16.72 9.47 -5.09
C LEU A 421 16.15 10.87 -5.40
N GLY A 422 16.33 11.81 -4.46
CA GLY A 422 15.83 13.18 -4.59
C GLY A 422 14.44 13.41 -3.99
N GLU A 423 13.78 12.35 -3.52
CA GLU A 423 12.53 12.46 -2.76
C GLU A 423 12.85 12.54 -1.27
N SER A 424 12.38 13.57 -0.56
CA SER A 424 12.51 13.62 0.90
C SER A 424 11.45 12.79 1.62
N ALA A 425 10.37 12.44 0.92
CA ALA A 425 9.36 11.52 1.42
C ALA A 425 9.95 10.11 1.47
N ASN A 426 9.67 9.38 2.54
CA ASN A 426 10.10 8.00 2.74
C ASN A 426 11.62 7.79 2.87
N ASP A 427 12.37 8.78 3.36
CA ASP A 427 13.70 8.46 3.93
C ASP A 427 13.50 7.73 5.26
N PHE A 428 13.98 6.48 5.35
CA PHE A 428 13.82 5.63 6.52
C PHE A 428 15.17 5.19 7.08
N PRO A 429 15.28 5.01 8.42
CA PRO A 429 16.49 4.48 9.03
C PRO A 429 16.70 3.03 8.60
N LEU A 430 17.95 2.69 8.33
CA LEU A 430 18.36 1.34 7.97
C LEU A 430 19.06 0.70 9.16
N PHE A 431 18.56 -0.44 9.60
CA PHE A 431 19.08 -1.22 10.71
C PHE A 431 20.01 -2.36 10.28
N VAL A 432 21.06 -2.59 11.07
CA VAL A 432 21.96 -3.74 10.95
C VAL A 432 21.19 -5.03 11.19
N GLY A 433 21.49 -6.06 10.39
CA GLY A 433 20.80 -7.35 10.46
C GLY A 433 19.60 -7.48 9.51
N GLN A 434 19.11 -6.36 8.98
CA GLN A 434 18.10 -6.32 7.92
C GLN A 434 18.78 -6.19 6.55
N GLY A 435 18.19 -6.78 5.52
CA GLY A 435 18.64 -6.60 4.14
C GLY A 435 17.78 -5.60 3.39
N TYR A 436 18.38 -4.97 2.37
CA TYR A 436 17.78 -3.89 1.59
C TYR A 436 17.97 -4.12 0.11
N PHE A 437 16.94 -3.79 -0.67
CA PHE A 437 17.02 -3.78 -2.12
C PHE A 437 17.50 -2.42 -2.59
N VAL A 438 18.55 -2.41 -3.38
CA VAL A 438 19.11 -1.20 -3.98
C VAL A 438 18.98 -1.32 -5.48
N ARG A 439 18.40 -0.31 -6.13
CA ARG A 439 18.31 -0.25 -7.58
C ARG A 439 19.32 0.74 -8.14
N ALA A 440 20.17 0.27 -9.05
CA ALA A 440 21.19 1.06 -9.71
C ALA A 440 20.98 1.10 -11.23
N THR A 441 21.36 2.22 -11.87
CA THR A 441 21.32 2.38 -13.33
C THR A 441 22.59 1.88 -14.02
N GLN A 442 23.69 1.74 -13.28
CA GLN A 442 24.94 1.14 -13.72
C GLN A 442 25.49 0.18 -12.66
N ALA A 443 26.31 -0.79 -13.07
CA ALA A 443 27.01 -1.62 -12.10
C ALA A 443 28.12 -0.82 -11.42
N GLY A 444 28.44 -1.17 -10.18
CA GLY A 444 29.50 -0.55 -9.41
C GLY A 444 29.91 -1.38 -8.21
N GLU A 445 30.69 -0.79 -7.33
CA GLU A 445 31.14 -1.40 -6.09
C GLU A 445 30.95 -0.42 -4.94
N TRP A 446 30.67 -0.95 -3.75
CA TRP A 446 30.50 -0.16 -2.54
C TRP A 446 31.21 -0.82 -1.36
N THR A 447 32.11 -0.06 -0.74
CA THR A 447 32.78 -0.41 0.52
C THR A 447 32.20 0.46 1.64
N PRO A 448 31.54 -0.14 2.66
CA PRO A 448 30.81 0.59 3.71
C PRO A 448 31.62 1.36 4.76
#